data_AF-A0A7G2DYA7-F1
#
_entry.id   AF-A0A7G2DYA7-F1
#
_cell.length_a   1.000
_cell.length_b   1.000
_cell.length_c   1.000
_cell.angle_alpha   90.00
_cell.angle_beta   90.00
_cell.angle_gamma   90.00
#
_symmetry.space_group_name_H-M   'P 1'
#
loop_
_entity.id
_entity.type
_entity.pdbx_description
1 polymer ?
#
loop_
_entity_poly.entity_id
_entity_poly.type
_entity_poly.pdbx_seq_one_letter_code
_entity_poly.pdbx_strand_id
1 'polypeptide(L)'
;MIRYFFHEASTNLGVGLHYDKREKLRCLVRGKKKFPVITDEVVTFNIKGRCDFDQDLVQRNAKGAAEFDWNIWKFQKDQDLRLRIGYEMFEKVPYMQIRENNWTFNTNLKGKWNVRYDL
;
A
#
# COMPACT_ATOMS: atom_id res chain seq x y z
N MET A 1 5.20 6.79 -14.75
CA MET A 1 4.78 7.27 -13.41
C MET A 1 6.02 7.78 -12.71
N ILE A 2 6.04 9.07 -12.37
CA ILE A 2 7.14 9.69 -11.61
C ILE A 2 6.83 9.51 -10.13
N ARG A 3 7.83 9.15 -9.33
CA ARG A 3 7.70 8.96 -7.88
C ARG A 3 8.79 9.74 -7.18
N TYR A 4 8.41 10.39 -6.10
CA TYR A 4 9.32 11.10 -5.22
C TYR A 4 9.16 10.58 -3.80
N PHE A 5 10.29 10.39 -3.12
CA PHE A 5 10.32 9.94 -1.74
C PHE A 5 11.00 10.99 -0.86
N PHE A 6 10.24 11.53 0.07
CA PHE A 6 10.72 12.47 1.08
C PHE A 6 11.19 11.64 2.28
N HIS A 7 12.50 11.39 2.36
CA HIS A 7 13.11 10.57 3.41
C HIS A 7 12.80 11.09 4.81
N GLU A 8 13.01 12.38 5.06
CA GLU A 8 12.78 13.03 6.36
C GLU A 8 11.33 12.88 6.84
N ALA A 9 10.39 12.90 5.91
CA ALA A 9 8.97 12.76 6.20
C ALA A 9 8.49 11.30 6.10
N SER A 10 9.30 10.32 5.69
CA SER A 10 8.82 8.97 5.37
C SER A 10 7.57 8.97 4.46
N THR A 11 7.55 9.90 3.50
CA THR A 11 6.41 10.14 2.59
C THR A 11 6.79 9.79 1.17
N ASN A 12 5.96 9.00 0.50
CA ASN A 12 6.05 8.74 -0.93
C ASN A 12 4.90 9.42 -1.66
N LEU A 13 5.22 10.19 -2.68
CA LEU A 13 4.24 10.79 -3.58
C LEU A 13 4.54 10.35 -5.02
N GLY A 14 3.51 9.97 -5.74
CA GLY A 14 3.61 9.52 -7.13
C GLY A 14 2.57 10.17 -7.99
N VAL A 15 2.98 10.65 -9.16
CA VAL A 15 2.10 11.20 -10.19
C VAL A 15 2.35 10.47 -11.49
N GLY A 16 1.29 10.03 -12.14
CA GLY A 16 1.35 9.33 -13.42
C GLY A 16 0.32 9.89 -14.40
N LEU A 17 0.77 10.18 -15.61
CA LEU A 17 -0.11 10.45 -16.73
C LEU A 17 -0.27 9.14 -17.53
N HIS A 18 -1.50 8.80 -17.88
CA HIS A 18 -1.82 7.68 -18.76
C HIS A 18 -2.68 8.20 -19.90
N TYR A 19 -2.27 7.88 -21.13
CA TYR A 19 -2.99 8.24 -22.35
C TYR A 19 -3.45 6.95 -23.02
N ASP A 20 -4.76 6.80 -23.20
CA ASP A 20 -5.36 5.71 -23.96
C ASP A 20 -5.60 6.16 -25.41
N LYS A 21 -5.44 5.27 -26.39
CA LYS A 21 -5.66 5.53 -27.82
C LYS A 21 -7.08 5.99 -28.14
N ARG A 22 -8.03 5.82 -27.21
CA ARG A 22 -9.39 6.38 -27.25
C ARG A 22 -9.48 7.84 -26.74
N GLU A 23 -8.38 8.59 -26.84
CA GLU A 23 -8.20 10.00 -26.42
C GLU A 23 -8.48 10.32 -24.95
N LYS A 24 -8.61 9.32 -24.07
CA LYS A 24 -8.85 9.58 -22.64
C LYS A 24 -7.54 9.75 -21.89
N LEU A 25 -7.22 11.00 -21.57
CA LEU A 25 -6.16 11.33 -20.62
C LEU A 25 -6.60 10.97 -19.20
N ARG A 26 -5.73 10.32 -18.44
CA ARG A 26 -5.93 10.03 -17.01
C ARG A 26 -4.72 10.45 -16.21
N CYS A 27 -4.97 11.14 -15.10
CA CYS A 27 -3.97 11.47 -14.12
C CYS A 27 -4.16 10.61 -12.87
N LEU A 28 -3.15 9.85 -12.48
CA LEU A 28 -3.11 9.05 -11.27
C LEU A 28 -2.19 9.74 -10.25
N VAL A 29 -2.77 10.09 -9.11
CA VAL A 29 -2.04 10.61 -7.95
C VAL A 29 -2.04 9.55 -6.87
N ARG A 30 -0.89 9.30 -6.26
CA ARG A 30 -0.71 8.36 -5.15
C ARG A 30 0.08 9.02 -4.02
N GLY A 31 -0.37 8.82 -2.80
CA GLY A 31 0.36 9.20 -1.59
C GLY A 31 0.52 8.00 -0.65
N LYS A 32 1.65 7.92 0.03
CA LYS A 32 1.86 7.04 1.18
C LYS A 32 2.65 7.80 2.24
N LYS A 33 2.24 7.69 3.50
CA LYS A 33 2.97 8.20 4.66
C LYS A 33 3.15 7.05 5.64
N LYS A 34 4.35 6.92 6.19
CA LYS A 34 4.68 5.96 7.25
C LYS A 34 4.97 6.73 8.54
N PHE A 35 4.46 6.22 9.65
CA PHE A 35 4.68 6.72 11.00
C PHE A 35 5.24 5.58 11.85
N PRO A 36 6.41 5.76 12.50
CA PRO A 36 6.86 4.80 13.51
C PRO A 36 5.94 4.87 14.72
N VAL A 37 5.46 3.71 15.19
CA VAL A 37 4.64 3.61 16.42
C VAL A 37 5.54 3.26 17.60
N ILE A 38 6.56 2.43 17.36
CA ILE A 38 7.61 2.08 18.30
C ILE A 38 8.95 2.58 17.74
N THR A 39 9.83 3.05 18.61
CA THR A 39 11.09 3.74 18.30
C THR A 39 12.01 2.98 17.33
N ASP A 40 11.93 1.65 17.32
CA ASP A 40 12.79 0.78 16.51
C ASP A 40 12.20 0.45 15.11
N GLU A 41 11.12 1.11 14.69
CA GLU A 41 10.37 0.85 13.44
C GLU A 41 9.86 -0.58 13.25
N VAL A 42 9.90 -1.38 14.31
CA VAL A 42 9.34 -2.74 14.37
C VAL A 42 7.84 -2.69 14.10
N VAL A 43 7.14 -1.70 14.65
CA VAL A 43 5.71 -1.44 14.40
C VAL A 43 5.52 -0.07 13.77
N THR A 44 4.84 -0.03 12.63
CA THR A 44 4.63 1.19 11.85
C THR A 44 3.20 1.32 11.42
N PHE A 45 2.68 2.54 11.51
CA PHE A 45 1.37 2.90 11.00
C PHE A 45 1.53 3.58 9.64
N ASN A 46 0.82 3.09 8.64
CA ASN A 46 0.94 3.54 7.27
C ASN A 46 -0.42 4.02 6.78
N ILE A 47 -0.45 5.22 6.20
CA ILE A 47 -1.61 5.72 5.45
C ILE A 47 -1.23 5.71 3.98
N LYS A 48 -2.08 5.13 3.13
CA LYS A 48 -1.91 5.17 1.68
C LYS A 48 -3.21 5.60 1.01
N GLY A 49 -3.07 6.41 -0.03
CA GLY A 49 -4.17 6.88 -0.85
C GLY A 49 -3.78 6.87 -2.32
N ARG A 50 -4.76 6.68 -3.20
CA ARG A 50 -4.62 6.93 -4.62
C ARG A 50 -5.91 7.48 -5.19
N CYS A 51 -5.83 8.32 -6.19
CA CYS A 51 -6.97 8.87 -6.91
C CYS A 51 -6.65 8.96 -8.39
N ASP A 52 -7.64 8.61 -9.22
CA ASP A 52 -7.60 8.78 -10.67
C ASP A 52 -8.53 9.93 -11.06
N PHE A 53 -7.98 10.87 -11.83
CA PHE A 53 -8.71 11.96 -12.48
C PHE A 53 -8.77 11.70 -13.98
N ASP A 54 -9.91 11.96 -14.61
CA ASP A 54 -10.02 11.99 -16.07
C ASP A 54 -9.61 13.35 -16.65
N GLN A 55 -9.74 13.52 -17.96
CA GLN A 55 -9.37 14.73 -18.69
C GLN A 55 -10.14 15.97 -18.21
N ASP A 56 -11.37 15.78 -17.74
CA ASP A 56 -12.22 16.84 -17.20
C ASP A 56 -11.96 17.08 -15.70
N LEU A 57 -10.87 16.52 -15.16
CA LEU A 57 -10.49 16.54 -13.75
C LEU A 57 -11.56 15.93 -12.82
N VAL A 58 -12.43 15.06 -13.34
CA VAL A 58 -13.41 14.35 -12.55
C VAL A 58 -12.75 13.15 -11.88
N GLN A 59 -12.89 13.09 -10.56
CA GLN A 59 -12.41 11.98 -9.74
C GLN A 59 -13.24 10.71 -10.00
N ARG A 60 -12.57 9.59 -10.30
CA ARG A 60 -13.24 8.30 -10.59
C ARG A 60 -12.95 7.22 -9.55
N ASN A 61 -11.66 6.98 -9.26
CA ASN A 61 -11.23 5.76 -8.53
C ASN A 61 -10.39 6.09 -7.30
N ALA A 62 -10.97 6.86 -6.36
CA ALA A 62 -10.31 7.06 -5.08
C ALA A 62 -10.25 5.74 -4.30
N LYS A 63 -9.06 5.42 -3.78
CA LYS A 63 -8.84 4.31 -2.85
C LYS A 63 -7.96 4.79 -1.71
N GLY A 64 -8.14 4.20 -0.55
CA GLY A 64 -7.44 4.62 0.65
C GLY A 64 -7.41 3.51 1.67
N ALA A 65 -6.30 3.41 2.39
CA ALA A 65 -6.20 2.46 3.47
C ALA A 65 -5.25 2.95 4.57
N ALA A 66 -5.56 2.51 5.79
CA ALA A 66 -4.67 2.56 6.92
C ALA A 66 -4.14 1.14 7.18
N GLU A 67 -2.86 1.00 7.50
CA GLU A 67 -2.20 -0.28 7.77
C GLU A 67 -1.31 -0.18 9.00
N PHE A 68 -1.37 -1.17 9.88
CA PHE A 68 -0.30 -1.46 10.83
C PHE A 68 0.59 -2.56 10.27
N ASP A 69 1.88 -2.29 10.20
CA ASP A 69 2.90 -3.27 9.85
C ASP A 69 3.73 -3.58 11.09
N TRP A 70 3.88 -4.87 11.39
CA TRP A 70 4.80 -5.38 12.39
C TRP A 70 5.84 -6.26 11.69
N ASN A 71 7.10 -5.80 11.70
CA ASN A 71 8.25 -6.52 11.18
C ASN A 71 8.94 -7.25 12.34
N ILE A 72 8.90 -8.58 12.32
CA ILE A 72 9.55 -9.47 13.29
C ILE A 72 10.79 -10.06 12.61
N TRP A 73 11.94 -9.47 12.93
CA TRP A 73 13.23 -9.90 12.41
C TRP A 73 13.70 -11.18 13.11
N LYS A 74 14.33 -12.10 12.37
CA LYS A 74 14.89 -13.36 12.92
C LYS A 74 13.87 -14.18 13.72
N PHE A 75 12.67 -14.35 13.18
CA PHE A 75 11.62 -15.19 13.79
C PHE A 75 12.11 -16.65 13.97
N GLN A 76 12.81 -17.16 12.96
CA GLN A 76 13.71 -18.30 13.06
C GLN A 76 15.04 -17.96 12.35
N LYS A 77 16.01 -18.89 12.40
CA LYS A 77 17.27 -18.74 11.69
C LYS A 77 17.00 -18.50 10.20
N ASP A 78 17.50 -17.37 9.68
CA ASP A 78 17.35 -16.94 8.29
C ASP A 78 15.88 -16.73 7.84
N GLN A 79 14.98 -16.41 8.78
CA GLN A 79 13.57 -16.11 8.50
C GLN A 79 13.13 -14.77 9.07
N ASP A 80 12.59 -13.92 8.21
CA ASP A 80 11.95 -12.67 8.58
C ASP A 80 10.44 -12.74 8.33
N LEU A 81 9.66 -12.31 9.33
CA LEU A 81 8.21 -12.31 9.30
C LEU A 81 7.70 -10.87 9.32
N ARG A 82 6.73 -10.56 8.47
CA ARG A 82 5.96 -9.32 8.53
C ARG A 82 4.48 -9.62 8.61
N LEU A 83 3.86 -9.13 9.68
CA LEU A 83 2.43 -9.13 9.85
C LEU A 83 1.90 -7.75 9.48
N ARG A 84 0.83 -7.71 8.68
CA ARG A 84 0.16 -6.47 8.31
C ARG A 84 -1.33 -6.63 8.50
N ILE A 85 -1.92 -5.68 9.21
CA ILE A 85 -3.37 -5.54 9.34
C ILE A 85 -3.73 -4.20 8.72
N GLY A 86 -4.62 -4.20 7.75
CA GLY A 86 -5.05 -3.01 7.06
C GLY A 86 -6.56 -2.88 6.99
N TYR A 87 -7.01 -1.66 6.77
CA TYR A 87 -8.42 -1.33 6.55
C TYR A 87 -8.55 -0.46 5.31
N GLU A 88 -9.29 -0.93 4.31
CA GLU A 88 -9.61 -0.17 3.11
C GLU A 88 -10.85 0.70 3.39
N MET A 89 -10.70 2.02 3.23
CA MET A 89 -11.64 3.03 3.74
C MET A 89 -12.88 3.21 2.86
N PHE A 90 -12.80 2.90 1.56
CA PHE A 90 -13.88 3.17 0.61
C PHE A 90 -14.87 2.00 0.53
N GLU A 91 -14.36 0.78 0.45
CA GLU A 91 -15.08 -0.47 0.51
C GLU A 91 -15.34 -0.92 1.96
N LYS A 92 -14.72 -0.27 2.95
CA LYS A 92 -14.87 -0.56 4.39
C LYS A 92 -14.49 -2.00 4.75
N VAL A 93 -13.39 -2.49 4.18
CA VAL A 93 -12.95 -3.89 4.32
C VAL A 93 -11.62 -3.98 5.04
N PRO A 94 -11.54 -4.62 6.21
CA PRO A 94 -10.27 -5.01 6.79
C PRO A 94 -9.66 -6.19 6.04
N TYR A 95 -8.34 -6.19 5.99
CA TYR A 95 -7.52 -7.21 5.35
C TYR A 95 -6.29 -7.50 6.18
N MET A 96 -5.74 -8.70 5.99
CA MET A 96 -4.53 -9.16 6.64
C MET A 96 -3.55 -9.64 5.58
N GLN A 97 -2.27 -9.41 5.85
CA GLN A 97 -1.17 -9.94 5.08
C GLN A 97 -0.14 -10.54 6.03
N ILE A 98 0.35 -11.72 5.68
CA ILE A 98 1.50 -12.37 6.30
C ILE A 98 2.55 -12.48 5.21
N ARG A 99 3.75 -11.97 5.47
CA ARG A 99 4.90 -12.17 4.59
C ARG A 99 6.00 -12.87 5.37
N GLU A 100 6.44 -14.00 4.88
CA GLU A 100 7.60 -14.74 5.39
C GLU A 100 8.60 -14.84 4.25
N ASN A 101 9.77 -14.23 4.41
CA ASN A 101 10.77 -14.14 3.36
C ASN A 101 10.15 -13.64 2.02
N ASN A 102 10.14 -14.49 1.00
CA ASN A 102 9.60 -14.21 -0.33
C ASN A 102 8.13 -14.63 -0.52
N TRP A 103 7.52 -15.29 0.45
CA TRP A 103 6.12 -15.70 0.42
C TRP A 103 5.24 -14.64 1.05
N THR A 104 4.16 -14.27 0.37
CA THR A 104 3.13 -13.36 0.88
C THR A 104 1.76 -14.01 0.76
N PHE A 105 1.08 -14.18 1.89
CA PHE A 105 -0.34 -14.54 1.96
C PHE A 105 -1.17 -13.28 2.23
N ASN A 106 -2.25 -13.09 1.47
CA ASN A 106 -3.20 -11.99 1.65
C ASN A 106 -4.60 -12.56 1.84
N THR A 107 -5.39 -11.95 2.73
CA THR A 107 -6.80 -12.27 2.92
C THR A 107 -7.60 -11.03 3.34
N ASN A 108 -8.92 -11.05 3.15
CA ASN A 108 -9.82 -9.98 3.62
C ASN A 108 -11.17 -10.53 4.12
N LEU A 109 -11.93 -9.69 4.83
CA LEU A 109 -13.25 -10.09 5.33
C LEU A 109 -14.33 -10.29 4.27
N LYS A 110 -14.03 -10.02 2.99
CA LYS A 110 -14.90 -10.40 1.86
C LYS A 110 -14.62 -11.82 1.36
N GLY A 111 -13.74 -12.58 2.02
CA GLY A 111 -13.39 -13.95 1.64
C GLY A 111 -12.41 -14.04 0.46
N LYS A 112 -11.86 -12.92 -0.01
CA LYS A 112 -10.84 -12.93 -1.07
C LYS A 112 -9.48 -13.21 -0.46
N TRP A 113 -8.76 -14.18 -0.99
CA TRP A 113 -7.40 -14.51 -0.57
C TRP A 113 -6.50 -14.79 -1.77
N ASN A 114 -5.18 -14.66 -1.57
CA ASN A 114 -4.18 -15.10 -2.54
C ASN A 114 -2.84 -15.40 -1.85
N VAL A 115 -2.01 -16.16 -2.56
CA VAL A 115 -0.60 -16.41 -2.22
C VAL A 115 0.27 -15.91 -3.37
N ARG A 116 1.37 -15.26 -3.03
CA ARG A 116 2.35 -14.74 -3.99
C ARG A 116 3.77 -15.08 -3.53
N TYR A 117 4.61 -15.50 -4.47
CA TYR A 117 6.05 -15.63 -4.28
C TYR A 117 6.77 -14.54 -5.08
N ASP A 118 7.69 -13.81 -4.43
CA ASP A 118 8.56 -12.82 -5.08
C ASP A 118 9.93 -13.46 -5.40
N LEU A 119 10.26 -13.60 -6.69
CA LEU A 119 11.54 -14.11 -7.19
C LEU A 119 12.69 -13.12 -6.99
#